data_AF-A0A7R8YMH5-F1
#
_entry.id   AF-A0A7R8YMH5-F1
#
_cell.length_a   1.000
_cell.length_b   1.000
_cell.length_c   1.000
_cell.angle_alpha   90.00
_cell.angle_beta   90.00
_cell.angle_gamma   90.00
#
_symmetry.space_group_name_H-M   'P 1'
#
loop_
_entity.id
_entity.type
_entity.pdbx_description
1 polymer ?
#
loop_
_entity_poly.entity_id
_entity_poly.type
_entity_poly.pdbx_seq_one_letter_code
_entity_poly.pdbx_strand_id
1 'polypeptide(L)'
;MLYPLTHEYRKAIAARHANLCLEKVHVLHKPPFKFCREFTGRLRIGYVSSDFGNHPTSHLMQSVPGLHDRSRVEIFCYALSPDDGTTFRAKIARESEHFIDLSSVACNGKAADRIHADGVHVLVNMNGYTKGARNEIFALRPAPVQVMWLGYPGTSGASFMDYIITDAVTSPMELQHQYSEKLAYMPYTYFIGDHKQMFPHLKERLIVSDKTHGGNVVADNVAVINATDLSPLVESTDVKEIREVVIAAKPVEISLKVAELPTTTQIETMIASGQVQTSVNGVVVQNGLATTQTNNKAATGEEVPQNIVITTRQQYFLPDDAIVYCNFNQLYKIDPLTLQSWVYILKHVPNSVLWLLRFPAVGEQNIKKTAEDLGISGNRIIFSNVAAKEEHVRRGQLADVCLDTPLCNGHTTSMDVLWTGTPVVTLPGETLASRVAASQLATLGCPELIARTRQEYQEIAIKLGTDRLEKLFSKMWERFSRGEQPDHVSANDK
;
A
#
# COMPACT_ATOMS: atom_id res chain seq x y z
N MET A 1 -19.35 0.04 2.53
CA MET A 1 -18.50 0.64 1.47
C MET A 1 -18.87 0.11 0.10
N LEU A 2 -18.85 -1.20 -0.11
CA LEU A 2 -18.95 -1.88 -1.42
C LEU A 2 -20.32 -1.87 -2.12
N TYR A 3 -21.36 -1.39 -1.45
CA TYR A 3 -22.73 -1.43 -1.96
C TYR A 3 -23.21 -0.01 -2.31
N PRO A 4 -24.15 0.13 -3.25
CA PRO A 4 -24.69 1.41 -3.71
C PRO A 4 -25.69 2.00 -2.69
N LEU A 5 -25.26 2.12 -1.43
CA LEU A 5 -25.99 2.78 -0.36
C LEU A 5 -25.75 4.30 -0.45
N THR A 6 -26.66 5.09 0.12
CA THR A 6 -26.40 6.52 0.34
C THR A 6 -25.36 6.70 1.46
N HIS A 7 -24.74 7.87 1.53
CA HIS A 7 -23.81 8.23 2.62
C HIS A 7 -24.49 8.19 3.99
N GLU A 8 -25.75 8.62 4.07
CA GLU A 8 -26.57 8.56 5.27
C GLU A 8 -26.74 7.13 5.76
N TYR A 9 -27.04 6.17 4.87
CA TYR A 9 -27.15 4.76 5.25
C TYR A 9 -25.82 4.19 5.73
N ARG A 10 -24.70 4.52 5.08
CA ARG A 10 -23.37 4.08 5.54
C ARG A 10 -23.07 4.60 6.95
N LYS A 11 -23.31 5.89 7.19
CA LYS A 11 -23.14 6.54 8.49
C LYS A 11 -24.09 5.96 9.54
N ALA A 12 -25.35 5.68 9.20
CA ALA A 12 -26.32 5.08 10.09
C ALA A 12 -25.98 3.63 10.48
N ILE A 13 -25.46 2.83 9.55
CA ILE A 13 -24.96 1.48 9.85
C ILE A 13 -23.81 1.56 10.86
N ALA A 14 -22.86 2.46 10.65
CA ALA A 14 -21.75 2.68 11.56
C ALA A 14 -22.25 3.14 12.95
N ALA A 15 -23.19 4.10 12.99
CA ALA A 15 -23.79 4.59 14.24
C ALA A 15 -24.50 3.48 15.05
N ARG A 16 -25.17 2.52 14.38
CA ARG A 16 -25.77 1.37 15.07
C ARG A 16 -24.72 0.50 15.77
N HIS A 17 -23.57 0.25 15.14
CA HIS A 17 -22.49 -0.50 15.77
C HIS A 17 -21.84 0.28 16.93
N ALA A 18 -21.73 1.61 16.82
CA ALA A 18 -21.28 2.47 17.91
C ALA A 18 -22.24 2.41 19.12
N ASN A 19 -23.55 2.44 18.88
CA ASN A 19 -24.56 2.35 19.94
C ASN A 19 -24.50 1.02 20.68
N LEU A 20 -24.25 -0.09 19.99
CA LEU A 20 -24.01 -1.39 20.65
C LEU A 20 -22.81 -1.33 21.62
N CYS A 21 -21.78 -0.55 21.31
CA CYS A 21 -20.65 -0.36 22.23
C CYS A 21 -21.09 0.44 23.46
N LEU A 22 -21.89 1.49 23.29
CA LEU A 22 -22.44 2.29 24.39
C LEU A 22 -23.32 1.46 25.33
N GLU A 23 -24.20 0.63 24.78
CA GLU A 23 -25.06 -0.29 25.54
C GLU A 23 -24.22 -1.27 26.38
N LYS A 24 -23.16 -1.85 25.79
CA LYS A 24 -22.25 -2.77 26.49
C LYS A 24 -21.45 -2.12 27.61
N VAL A 25 -21.12 -0.84 27.51
CA VAL A 25 -20.35 -0.17 28.58
C VAL A 25 -21.25 0.45 29.64
N HIS A 26 -22.52 0.69 29.34
CA HIS A 26 -23.49 1.24 30.29
C HIS A 26 -23.65 0.35 31.53
N VAL A 27 -23.63 -0.97 31.36
CA VAL A 27 -23.71 -1.96 32.47
C VAL A 27 -22.52 -1.88 33.44
N LEU A 28 -21.43 -1.21 33.07
CA LEU A 28 -20.28 -1.00 33.95
C LEU A 28 -20.51 0.13 34.96
N HIS A 29 -21.55 0.96 34.77
CA HIS A 29 -21.87 2.12 35.61
C HIS A 29 -20.66 3.03 35.90
N LYS A 30 -19.75 3.15 34.93
CA LYS A 30 -18.55 3.98 35.06
C LYS A 30 -18.91 5.47 35.05
N PRO A 31 -18.45 6.26 36.03
CA PRO A 31 -18.59 7.71 35.96
C PRO A 31 -17.73 8.24 34.80
N PRO A 32 -18.08 9.39 34.20
CA PRO A 32 -17.23 10.05 33.22
C PRO A 32 -15.84 10.34 33.82
N PHE A 33 -14.80 10.09 33.04
CA PHE A 33 -13.43 10.44 33.41
C PHE A 33 -13.27 11.97 33.52
N LYS A 34 -12.38 12.41 34.42
CA LYS A 34 -12.09 13.83 34.65
C LYS A 34 -10.74 14.18 34.04
N PHE A 35 -10.69 15.25 33.25
CA PHE A 35 -9.48 15.70 32.58
C PHE A 35 -9.01 17.03 33.14
N CYS A 36 -7.70 17.18 33.33
CA CYS A 36 -7.12 18.49 33.63
C CYS A 36 -7.27 19.40 32.40
N ARG A 37 -7.67 20.65 32.64
CA ARG A 37 -7.80 21.66 31.57
C ARG A 37 -6.47 22.35 31.26
N GLU A 38 -5.53 22.30 32.19
CA GLU A 38 -4.21 22.89 32.01
C GLU A 38 -3.29 21.88 31.34
N PHE A 39 -2.81 22.23 30.16
CA PHE A 39 -1.82 21.45 29.43
C PHE A 39 -0.43 21.79 29.94
N THR A 40 0.26 20.82 30.53
CA THR A 40 1.64 20.98 31.01
C THR A 40 2.49 19.79 30.55
N GLY A 41 3.75 20.06 30.16
CA GLY A 41 4.67 19.03 29.70
C GLY A 41 4.44 18.58 28.25
N ARG A 42 4.69 17.29 27.99
CA ARG A 42 4.61 16.69 26.64
C ARG A 42 3.19 16.25 26.30
N LEU A 43 2.84 16.33 25.01
CA LEU A 43 1.59 15.78 24.51
C LEU A 43 1.65 14.25 24.54
N ARG A 44 0.80 13.63 25.36
CA ARG A 44 0.65 12.17 25.42
C ARG A 44 -0.30 11.66 24.35
N ILE A 45 0.19 10.83 23.43
CA ILE A 45 -0.59 10.22 22.36
C ILE A 45 -0.63 8.70 22.57
N GLY A 46 -1.83 8.12 22.57
CA GLY A 46 -2.05 6.69 22.68
C GLY A 46 -2.56 6.08 21.38
N TYR A 47 -1.78 5.20 20.75
CA TYR A 47 -2.22 4.42 19.60
C TYR A 47 -2.82 3.09 20.06
N VAL A 48 -4.09 2.85 19.76
CA VAL A 48 -4.80 1.60 20.12
C VAL A 48 -5.01 0.77 18.87
N SER A 49 -4.47 -0.45 18.86
CA SER A 49 -4.59 -1.35 17.71
C SER A 49 -4.56 -2.83 18.10
N SER A 50 -5.39 -3.65 17.46
CA SER A 50 -5.22 -5.12 17.42
C SER A 50 -4.14 -5.57 16.45
N ASP A 51 -3.50 -4.64 15.73
CA ASP A 51 -2.75 -4.95 14.51
C ASP A 51 -1.25 -4.66 14.65
N PHE A 52 -0.76 -4.48 15.89
CA PHE A 52 0.67 -4.43 16.19
C PHE A 52 1.25 -5.84 16.11
N GLY A 53 1.81 -6.17 14.95
CA GLY A 53 2.22 -7.52 14.53
C GLY A 53 2.33 -7.62 13.00
N ASN A 54 2.31 -8.83 12.43
CA ASN A 54 2.31 -9.02 10.98
C ASN A 54 0.92 -8.74 10.36
N HIS A 55 0.59 -7.46 10.24
CA HIS A 55 -0.67 -6.96 9.69
C HIS A 55 -0.40 -5.72 8.82
N PRO A 56 -1.21 -5.47 7.76
CA PRO A 56 -1.07 -4.28 6.92
C PRO A 56 -0.90 -2.96 7.69
N THR A 57 -1.64 -2.77 8.80
CA THR A 57 -1.49 -1.60 9.69
C THR A 57 -0.04 -1.40 10.12
N SER A 58 0.64 -2.43 10.62
CA SER A 58 2.04 -2.34 11.03
C SER A 58 2.98 -2.13 9.84
N HIS A 59 2.73 -2.76 8.70
CA HIS A 59 3.52 -2.53 7.46
C HIS A 59 3.44 -1.07 6.96
N LEU A 60 2.44 -0.31 7.40
CA LEU A 60 2.28 1.10 7.03
C LEU A 60 2.92 2.05 8.04
N MET A 61 2.79 1.79 9.34
CA MET A 61 3.09 2.79 10.38
C MET A 61 4.06 2.35 11.48
N GLN A 62 4.66 1.17 11.42
CA GLN A 62 5.52 0.66 12.52
C GLN A 62 6.67 1.60 12.93
N SER A 63 7.14 2.48 12.03
CA SER A 63 8.17 3.48 12.35
C SER A 63 7.63 4.77 12.95
N VAL A 64 6.33 5.06 12.83
CA VAL A 64 5.71 6.30 13.33
C VAL A 64 5.90 6.49 14.84
N PRO A 65 5.68 5.48 15.71
CA PRO A 65 5.92 5.63 17.15
C PRO A 65 7.34 6.10 17.49
N GLY A 66 8.36 5.60 16.78
CA GLY A 66 9.76 5.94 16.99
C GLY A 66 10.20 7.29 16.40
N LEU A 67 9.42 7.85 15.47
CA LEU A 67 9.74 9.09 14.76
C LEU A 67 9.14 10.36 15.39
N HIS A 68 8.35 10.22 16.46
CA HIS A 68 7.86 11.38 17.21
C HIS A 68 9.00 12.16 17.89
N ASP A 69 8.89 13.49 17.88
CA ASP A 69 9.79 14.36 18.64
C ASP A 69 9.53 14.18 20.15
N ARG A 70 10.39 13.39 20.79
CA ARG A 70 10.31 13.05 22.22
C ARG A 70 10.45 14.26 23.13
N SER A 71 10.93 15.42 22.66
CA SER A 71 10.94 16.63 23.49
C SER A 71 9.54 17.24 23.66
N ARG A 72 8.62 16.93 22.72
CA ARG A 72 7.27 17.52 22.65
C ARG A 72 6.15 16.50 22.87
N VAL A 73 6.39 15.24 22.53
CA VAL A 73 5.39 14.17 22.52
C VAL A 73 5.87 12.99 23.34
N GLU A 74 4.96 12.34 24.05
CA GLU A 74 5.17 11.09 24.77
C GLU A 74 4.24 10.00 24.19
N ILE A 75 4.82 8.89 23.75
CA ILE A 75 4.08 7.87 22.97
C ILE A 75 3.72 6.64 23.78
N PHE A 76 2.44 6.28 23.69
CA PHE A 76 1.86 5.04 24.22
C PHE A 76 1.30 4.19 23.08
N CYS A 77 1.62 2.90 23.07
CA CYS A 77 1.02 1.93 22.18
C CYS A 77 0.26 0.88 23.00
N TYR A 78 -1.05 0.76 22.74
CA TYR A 78 -1.95 -0.16 23.41
C TYR A 78 -2.33 -1.30 22.45
N ALA A 79 -1.71 -2.46 22.65
CA ALA A 79 -2.00 -3.64 21.85
C ALA A 79 -3.27 -4.32 22.33
N LEU A 80 -4.21 -4.57 21.42
CA LEU A 80 -5.42 -5.37 21.69
C LEU A 80 -5.22 -6.85 21.36
N SER A 81 -4.11 -7.21 20.71
CA SER A 81 -3.72 -8.56 20.35
C SER A 81 -2.51 -9.05 21.17
N PRO A 82 -2.43 -10.36 21.45
CA PRO A 82 -1.22 -10.96 22.00
C PRO A 82 -0.01 -10.73 21.09
N ASP A 83 1.19 -10.88 21.65
CA ASP A 83 2.42 -10.89 20.87
C ASP A 83 2.42 -12.08 19.90
N ASP A 84 2.65 -11.80 18.61
CA ASP A 84 2.74 -12.80 17.54
C ASP A 84 4.17 -13.26 17.26
N GLY A 85 5.15 -12.75 18.02
CA GLY A 85 6.57 -13.07 17.91
C GLY A 85 7.29 -12.40 16.74
N THR A 86 6.62 -11.49 16.02
CA THR A 86 7.17 -10.86 14.82
C THR A 86 8.05 -9.66 15.15
N THR A 87 8.98 -9.35 14.23
CA THR A 87 9.83 -8.15 14.37
C THR A 87 9.02 -6.85 14.33
N PHE A 88 7.85 -6.84 13.67
CA PHE A 88 6.93 -5.71 13.64
C PHE A 88 6.46 -5.34 15.06
N ARG A 89 5.97 -6.33 15.82
CA ARG A 89 5.55 -6.17 17.21
C ARG A 89 6.73 -5.72 18.09
N ALA A 90 7.88 -6.38 17.96
CA ALA A 90 9.08 -6.04 18.72
C ALA A 90 9.59 -4.61 18.44
N LYS A 91 9.54 -4.15 17.18
CA LYS A 91 9.95 -2.79 16.79
C LYS A 91 9.04 -1.75 17.43
N ILE A 92 7.72 -1.89 17.28
CA ILE A 92 6.75 -0.94 17.85
C ILE A 92 6.91 -0.89 19.36
N ALA A 93 7.05 -2.03 20.04
CA ALA A 93 7.25 -2.09 21.48
C ALA A 93 8.55 -1.41 21.96
N ARG A 94 9.64 -1.56 21.20
CA ARG A 94 10.92 -0.92 21.51
C ARG A 94 10.89 0.59 21.28
N GLU A 95 10.12 1.07 20.30
CA GLU A 95 10.18 2.46 19.84
C GLU A 95 9.08 3.37 20.41
N SER A 96 7.94 2.82 20.80
CA SER A 96 6.94 3.51 21.63
C SER A 96 7.44 3.56 23.07
N GLU A 97 7.60 4.75 23.64
CA GLU A 97 8.16 4.92 25.00
C GLU A 97 7.44 4.06 26.04
N HIS A 98 6.14 3.81 25.83
CA HIS A 98 5.33 2.90 26.62
C HIS A 98 4.56 1.94 25.72
N PHE A 99 4.77 0.63 25.89
CA PHE A 99 4.00 -0.41 25.22
C PHE A 99 3.18 -1.21 26.23
N ILE A 100 1.86 -1.22 26.05
CA ILE A 100 0.89 -1.81 26.97
C ILE A 100 0.11 -2.89 26.26
N ASP A 101 0.23 -4.12 26.77
CA ASP A 101 -0.58 -5.24 26.29
C ASP A 101 -1.95 -5.29 26.98
N LEU A 102 -2.97 -4.77 26.30
CA LEU A 102 -4.36 -4.84 26.74
C LEU A 102 -5.06 -6.14 26.32
N SER A 103 -4.44 -7.02 25.54
CA SER A 103 -5.03 -8.32 25.18
C SER A 103 -5.20 -9.22 26.40
N SER A 104 -4.31 -9.06 27.39
CA SER A 104 -4.40 -9.70 28.70
C SER A 104 -5.48 -9.09 29.61
N VAL A 105 -5.98 -7.88 29.30
CA VAL A 105 -6.98 -7.15 30.09
C VAL A 105 -8.36 -7.30 29.45
N ALA A 106 -9.03 -8.42 29.72
CA ALA A 106 -10.33 -8.75 29.11
C ALA A 106 -11.44 -7.71 29.41
N CYS A 107 -11.45 -7.12 30.62
CA CYS A 107 -12.45 -6.13 31.01
C CYS A 107 -12.17 -4.77 30.35
N ASN A 108 -13.06 -4.31 29.47
CA ASN A 108 -12.98 -2.99 28.81
C ASN A 108 -12.92 -1.83 29.80
N GLY A 109 -13.65 -1.94 30.93
CA GLY A 109 -13.58 -0.95 32.00
C GLY A 109 -12.17 -0.79 32.56
N LYS A 110 -11.48 -1.90 32.87
CA LYS A 110 -10.11 -1.87 33.41
C LYS A 110 -9.10 -1.38 32.36
N ALA A 111 -9.31 -1.73 31.09
CA ALA A 111 -8.49 -1.22 29.99
C ALA A 111 -8.62 0.30 29.83
N ALA A 112 -9.83 0.85 29.93
CA ALA A 112 -10.06 2.29 29.93
C ALA A 112 -9.44 2.98 31.16
N ASP A 113 -9.56 2.39 32.36
CA ASP A 113 -8.93 2.93 33.58
C ASP A 113 -7.41 3.01 33.42
N ARG A 114 -6.78 2.00 32.79
CA ARG A 114 -5.35 2.00 32.51
C ARG A 114 -4.95 3.16 31.60
N ILE A 115 -5.64 3.34 30.48
CA ILE A 115 -5.38 4.45 29.54
C ILE A 115 -5.55 5.80 30.22
N HIS A 116 -6.59 5.95 31.06
CA HIS A 116 -6.83 7.17 31.80
C HIS A 116 -5.72 7.46 32.81
N ALA A 117 -5.26 6.44 33.54
CA ALA A 117 -4.17 6.57 34.51
C ALA A 117 -2.83 6.95 33.86
N ASP A 118 -2.60 6.53 32.61
CA ASP A 118 -1.43 6.96 31.81
C ASP A 118 -1.54 8.45 31.40
N GLY A 119 -2.71 9.08 31.52
CA GLY A 119 -2.92 10.50 31.23
C GLY A 119 -2.88 10.84 29.74
N VAL A 120 -3.33 9.92 28.88
CA VAL A 120 -3.37 10.13 27.42
C VAL A 120 -4.26 11.33 27.06
N HIS A 121 -3.71 12.25 26.26
CA HIS A 121 -4.43 13.44 25.79
C HIS A 121 -5.18 13.16 24.49
N VAL A 122 -4.52 12.46 23.54
CA VAL A 122 -5.09 12.08 22.25
C VAL A 122 -5.05 10.56 22.11
N LEU A 123 -6.21 9.93 22.06
CA LEU A 123 -6.33 8.48 21.86
C LEU A 123 -6.71 8.18 20.40
N VAL A 124 -5.86 7.45 19.71
CA VAL A 124 -5.97 7.14 18.29
C VAL A 124 -6.53 5.73 18.11
N ASN A 125 -7.69 5.64 17.47
CA ASN A 125 -8.32 4.39 17.05
C ASN A 125 -7.81 3.97 15.67
N MET A 126 -7.13 2.82 15.61
CA MET A 126 -6.58 2.27 14.38
C MET A 126 -7.31 1.03 13.89
N ASN A 127 -8.51 0.74 14.40
CA ASN A 127 -9.27 -0.44 14.02
C ASN A 127 -10.62 -0.09 13.38
N GLY A 128 -11.35 0.88 13.92
CA GLY A 128 -12.76 1.08 13.58
C GLY A 128 -13.55 -0.22 13.75
N TYR A 129 -14.21 -0.69 12.70
CA TYR A 129 -15.00 -1.93 12.72
C TYR A 129 -14.28 -3.11 12.07
N THR A 130 -13.01 -3.34 12.42
CA THR A 130 -12.22 -4.49 11.98
C THR A 130 -12.12 -5.59 13.06
N LYS A 131 -11.58 -6.75 12.68
CA LYS A 131 -11.36 -7.87 13.58
C LYS A 131 -10.44 -7.45 14.74
N GLY A 132 -10.83 -7.76 15.97
CA GLY A 132 -10.03 -7.46 17.17
C GLY A 132 -10.29 -6.08 17.78
N ALA A 133 -11.11 -5.23 17.15
CA ALA A 133 -11.48 -3.93 17.68
C ALA A 133 -12.17 -4.04 19.05
N ARG A 134 -11.84 -3.11 19.96
CA ARG A 134 -12.49 -2.95 21.27
C ARG A 134 -12.98 -1.51 21.44
N ASN A 135 -13.92 -1.11 20.58
CA ASN A 135 -14.48 0.25 20.56
C ASN A 135 -15.22 0.61 21.85
N GLU A 136 -15.56 -0.36 22.68
CA GLU A 136 -16.04 -0.16 24.05
C GLU A 136 -15.05 0.67 24.90
N ILE A 137 -13.73 0.54 24.66
CA ILE A 137 -12.72 1.37 25.33
C ILE A 137 -12.93 2.85 24.97
N PHE A 138 -13.14 3.16 23.69
CA PHE A 138 -13.38 4.52 23.21
C PHE A 138 -14.76 5.04 23.65
N ALA A 139 -15.77 4.18 23.73
CA ALA A 139 -17.10 4.54 24.25
C ALA A 139 -17.08 5.01 25.70
N LEU A 140 -16.14 4.50 26.51
CA LEU A 140 -15.89 4.95 27.89
C LEU A 140 -15.15 6.30 27.98
N ARG A 141 -14.65 6.83 26.86
CA ARG A 141 -13.92 8.10 26.73
C ARG A 141 -12.81 8.30 27.77
N PRO A 142 -11.77 7.45 27.84
CA PRO A 142 -10.65 7.59 28.79
C PRO A 142 -9.66 8.71 28.46
N ALA A 143 -9.76 9.34 27.29
CA ALA A 143 -8.97 10.48 26.87
C ALA A 143 -9.89 11.65 26.43
N PRO A 144 -9.45 12.92 26.58
CA PRO A 144 -10.29 14.07 26.24
C PRO A 144 -10.50 14.23 24.74
N VAL A 145 -9.53 13.83 23.91
CA VAL A 145 -9.63 13.83 22.44
C VAL A 145 -9.44 12.41 21.92
N GLN A 146 -10.37 11.94 21.08
CA GLN A 146 -10.32 10.63 20.45
C GLN A 146 -10.44 10.75 18.93
N VAL A 147 -9.51 10.13 18.20
CA VAL A 147 -9.39 10.32 16.75
C VAL A 147 -9.33 8.98 16.00
N MET A 148 -9.97 8.90 14.85
CA MET A 148 -9.84 7.78 13.91
C MET A 148 -8.63 8.03 13.01
N TRP A 149 -7.79 7.01 12.79
CA TRP A 149 -6.68 7.10 11.84
C TRP A 149 -6.29 5.77 11.21
N LEU A 150 -6.03 5.81 9.90
CA LEU A 150 -5.39 4.79 9.08
C LEU A 150 -6.13 3.45 8.92
N GLY A 151 -6.34 2.69 9.98
CA GLY A 151 -6.71 1.27 9.88
C GLY A 151 -8.17 0.98 9.50
N TYR A 152 -9.06 1.98 9.52
CA TYR A 152 -10.44 1.83 9.06
C TYR A 152 -10.80 2.90 8.00
N PRO A 153 -11.11 2.50 6.76
CA PRO A 153 -11.35 3.44 5.67
C PRO A 153 -12.81 3.95 5.63
N GLY A 154 -13.31 4.49 6.75
CA GLY A 154 -14.65 5.04 6.85
C GLY A 154 -14.96 5.72 8.18
N THR A 155 -16.13 6.33 8.25
CA THR A 155 -16.69 6.91 9.49
C THR A 155 -16.92 5.84 10.57
N SER A 156 -16.62 6.15 11.82
CA SER A 156 -17.05 5.32 12.95
C SER A 156 -18.55 5.45 13.20
N GLY A 157 -19.20 6.52 12.76
CA GLY A 157 -20.59 6.81 13.11
C GLY A 157 -20.82 7.08 14.61
N ALA A 158 -19.75 7.15 15.41
CA ALA A 158 -19.82 7.16 16.86
C ALA A 158 -19.84 8.58 17.43
N SER A 159 -20.69 8.82 18.44
CA SER A 159 -20.68 10.07 19.21
C SER A 159 -19.45 10.22 20.11
N PHE A 160 -18.69 9.15 20.30
CA PHE A 160 -17.49 9.12 21.14
C PHE A 160 -16.18 9.32 20.36
N MET A 161 -16.21 9.44 19.03
CA MET A 161 -15.03 9.78 18.22
C MET A 161 -15.13 11.24 17.77
N ASP A 162 -14.10 12.04 18.06
CA ASP A 162 -14.15 13.49 17.86
C ASP A 162 -13.68 13.89 16.45
N TYR A 163 -12.59 13.26 15.98
CA TYR A 163 -11.99 13.56 14.68
C TYR A 163 -11.70 12.30 13.87
N ILE A 164 -11.60 12.49 12.55
CA ILE A 164 -10.99 11.54 11.63
C ILE A 164 -9.81 12.22 10.95
N ILE A 165 -8.61 11.64 11.11
CA ILE A 165 -7.41 12.09 10.41
C ILE A 165 -7.53 11.63 8.96
N THR A 166 -7.62 12.57 8.04
CA THR A 166 -7.82 12.38 6.60
C THR A 166 -7.08 13.47 5.82
N ASP A 167 -7.42 13.71 4.55
CA ASP A 167 -6.89 14.79 3.73
C ASP A 167 -7.95 15.33 2.75
N ALA A 168 -7.63 16.46 2.12
CA ALA A 168 -8.56 17.17 1.24
C ALA A 168 -8.94 16.39 -0.04
N VAL A 169 -8.10 15.47 -0.50
CA VAL A 169 -8.39 14.64 -1.69
C VAL A 169 -9.25 13.44 -1.30
N THR A 170 -8.88 12.75 -0.23
CA THR A 170 -9.59 11.59 0.30
C THR A 170 -10.99 11.95 0.81
N SER A 171 -11.11 13.04 1.55
CA SER A 171 -12.36 13.48 2.19
C SER A 171 -12.60 14.97 1.92
N PRO A 172 -13.00 15.36 0.69
CA PRO A 172 -13.21 16.76 0.37
C PRO A 172 -14.37 17.36 1.18
N MET A 173 -14.32 18.68 1.40
CA MET A 173 -15.21 19.37 2.35
C MET A 173 -16.69 19.26 1.98
N GLU A 174 -17.02 19.21 0.68
CA GLU A 174 -18.37 18.99 0.18
C GLU A 174 -18.96 17.62 0.59
N LEU A 175 -18.10 16.63 0.85
CA LEU A 175 -18.51 15.31 1.30
C LEU A 175 -18.39 15.12 2.82
N GLN A 176 -18.16 16.18 3.60
CA GLN A 176 -18.01 16.07 5.07
C GLN A 176 -19.21 15.42 5.78
N HIS A 177 -20.41 15.57 5.20
CA HIS A 177 -21.66 15.07 5.76
C HIS A 177 -21.69 13.53 5.92
N GLN A 178 -20.86 12.81 5.17
CA GLN A 178 -20.73 11.34 5.28
C GLN A 178 -20.04 10.88 6.59
N TYR A 179 -19.37 11.79 7.31
CA TYR A 179 -18.65 11.48 8.55
C TYR A 179 -19.43 11.95 9.78
N SER A 180 -19.31 11.23 10.90
CA SER A 180 -19.78 11.72 12.21
C SER A 180 -18.75 12.63 12.88
N GLU A 181 -17.49 12.33 12.64
CA GLU A 181 -16.32 12.98 13.17
C GLU A 181 -16.03 14.28 12.41
N LYS A 182 -15.32 15.20 13.05
CA LYS A 182 -14.76 16.36 12.36
C LYS A 182 -13.55 15.94 11.53
N LEU A 183 -13.39 16.53 10.36
CA LEU A 183 -12.23 16.26 9.50
C LEU A 183 -10.98 16.94 10.08
N ALA A 184 -9.92 16.17 10.28
CA ALA A 184 -8.59 16.67 10.63
C ALA A 184 -7.64 16.38 9.46
N TYR A 185 -7.32 17.41 8.68
CA TYR A 185 -6.53 17.23 7.45
C TYR A 185 -5.02 17.15 7.73
N MET A 186 -4.40 16.11 7.19
CA MET A 186 -2.98 16.10 6.87
C MET A 186 -2.72 16.98 5.63
N PRO A 187 -1.54 17.61 5.52
CA PRO A 187 -1.26 18.57 4.44
C PRO A 187 -1.18 17.95 3.03
N TYR A 188 -0.91 16.64 2.94
CA TYR A 188 -0.82 15.91 1.67
C TYR A 188 -1.84 14.77 1.64
N THR A 189 -1.42 13.55 1.98
CA THR A 189 -2.29 12.40 2.20
C THR A 189 -2.25 11.97 3.66
N TYR A 190 -3.35 11.42 4.17
CA TYR A 190 -3.35 10.75 5.48
C TYR A 190 -2.67 9.37 5.44
N PHE A 191 -2.49 8.81 4.25
CA PHE A 191 -1.95 7.48 4.04
C PHE A 191 -0.43 7.49 4.12
N ILE A 192 0.16 6.45 4.69
CA ILE A 192 1.62 6.31 4.85
C ILE A 192 2.01 4.86 4.57
N GLY A 193 3.27 4.62 4.19
CA GLY A 193 3.83 3.29 4.04
C GLY A 193 5.24 3.23 4.62
N ASP A 194 5.61 2.10 5.24
CA ASP A 194 6.96 1.88 5.81
C ASP A 194 7.93 1.25 4.78
N HIS A 195 7.56 1.29 3.49
CA HIS A 195 8.30 0.63 2.41
C HIS A 195 9.76 1.06 2.31
N LYS A 196 10.08 2.32 2.64
CA LYS A 196 11.45 2.83 2.66
C LYS A 196 12.34 2.11 3.67
N GLN A 197 11.76 1.66 4.78
CA GLN A 197 12.42 0.92 5.85
C GLN A 197 12.34 -0.59 5.61
N MET A 198 11.20 -1.11 5.15
CA MET A 198 10.99 -2.54 4.92
C MET A 198 11.69 -3.08 3.67
N PHE A 199 11.70 -2.31 2.58
CA PHE A 199 12.17 -2.77 1.28
C PHE A 199 13.21 -1.82 0.65
N PRO A 200 14.30 -1.48 1.37
CA PRO A 200 15.33 -0.58 0.85
C PRO A 200 16.08 -1.17 -0.34
N HIS A 201 16.11 -2.50 -0.49
CA HIS A 201 16.70 -3.20 -1.65
C HIS A 201 15.94 -2.98 -2.96
N LEU A 202 14.71 -2.47 -2.91
CA LEU A 202 13.90 -2.15 -4.10
C LEU A 202 14.08 -0.69 -4.58
N LYS A 203 14.93 0.11 -3.91
CA LYS A 203 15.21 1.49 -4.33
C LYS A 203 15.96 1.57 -5.65
N GLU A 204 16.79 0.57 -5.91
CA GLU A 204 17.51 0.43 -7.17
C GLU A 204 17.20 -0.95 -7.78
N ARG A 205 17.29 -1.02 -9.11
CA ARG A 205 17.18 -2.26 -9.87
C ARG A 205 18.22 -2.30 -10.98
N LEU A 206 18.71 -3.50 -11.28
CA LEU A 206 19.44 -3.80 -12.51
C LEU A 206 18.50 -4.53 -13.46
N ILE A 207 18.40 -4.04 -14.69
CA ILE A 207 17.69 -4.73 -15.76
C ILE A 207 18.63 -5.77 -16.34
N VAL A 208 18.15 -7.00 -16.53
CA VAL A 208 18.94 -8.07 -17.14
C VAL A 208 18.61 -8.16 -18.61
N SER A 209 19.64 -8.10 -19.46
CA SER A 209 19.54 -8.39 -20.89
C SER A 209 20.60 -9.42 -21.29
N ASP A 210 20.43 -10.06 -22.44
CA ASP A 210 21.47 -10.87 -23.05
C ASP A 210 21.91 -10.32 -24.42
N LYS A 211 23.10 -10.75 -24.87
CA LYS A 211 23.64 -10.39 -26.20
C LYS A 211 23.03 -11.19 -27.35
N THR A 212 22.28 -12.25 -27.04
CA THR A 212 21.74 -13.20 -28.03
C THR A 212 20.40 -12.77 -28.61
N HIS A 213 19.61 -12.00 -27.87
CA HIS A 213 18.37 -11.37 -28.31
C HIS A 213 18.68 -9.97 -28.85
N GLY A 214 19.04 -9.88 -30.14
CA GLY A 214 19.51 -8.68 -30.85
C GLY A 214 18.49 -7.54 -31.04
N GLY A 215 17.66 -7.24 -30.05
CA GLY A 215 16.77 -6.08 -30.05
C GLY A 215 17.46 -4.84 -29.47
N ASN A 216 17.43 -3.72 -30.19
CA ASN A 216 17.98 -2.44 -29.73
C ASN A 216 17.20 -1.79 -28.55
N VAL A 217 16.14 -2.43 -28.04
CA VAL A 217 15.27 -1.90 -26.98
C VAL A 217 15.19 -2.93 -25.86
N VAL A 218 15.67 -2.56 -24.68
CA VAL A 218 15.63 -3.40 -23.48
C VAL A 218 14.41 -2.98 -22.65
N ALA A 219 13.47 -3.90 -22.43
CA ALA A 219 12.33 -3.65 -21.54
C ALA A 219 12.79 -3.63 -20.07
N ASP A 220 12.33 -2.66 -19.29
CA ASP A 220 12.82 -2.40 -17.94
C ASP A 220 12.16 -3.25 -16.83
N ASN A 221 11.24 -4.12 -17.23
CA ASN A 221 10.34 -4.88 -16.35
C ASN A 221 10.17 -6.36 -16.74
N VAL A 222 11.02 -6.91 -17.61
CA VAL A 222 10.99 -8.33 -17.99
C VAL A 222 11.79 -9.20 -17.02
N ALA A 223 13.02 -8.79 -16.74
CA ALA A 223 13.91 -9.44 -15.79
C ALA A 223 14.68 -8.38 -15.00
N VAL A 224 14.46 -8.36 -13.68
CA VAL A 224 15.01 -7.34 -12.77
C VAL A 224 15.73 -7.99 -11.60
N ILE A 225 16.87 -7.40 -11.23
CA ILE A 225 17.67 -7.77 -10.07
C ILE A 225 17.60 -6.65 -9.04
N ASN A 226 17.36 -7.03 -7.78
CA ASN A 226 17.38 -6.13 -6.64
C ASN A 226 18.32 -6.64 -5.55
N ALA A 227 18.98 -5.72 -4.86
CA ALA A 227 19.84 -6.00 -3.72
C ALA A 227 20.01 -4.74 -2.87
N THR A 228 20.43 -4.88 -1.62
CA THR A 228 20.89 -3.74 -0.80
C THR A 228 22.22 -3.18 -1.30
N ASP A 229 23.06 -4.03 -1.89
CA ASP A 229 24.31 -3.68 -2.53
C ASP A 229 24.41 -4.41 -3.87
N LEU A 230 24.40 -3.64 -4.97
CA LEU A 230 24.50 -4.15 -6.33
C LEU A 230 25.95 -4.18 -6.82
N SER A 231 26.91 -3.62 -6.08
CA SER A 231 28.32 -3.50 -6.47
C SER A 231 28.93 -4.84 -6.92
N PRO A 232 28.70 -5.98 -6.23
CA PRO A 232 29.27 -7.26 -6.66
C PRO A 232 28.89 -7.66 -8.09
N LEU A 233 27.65 -7.37 -8.51
CA LEU A 233 27.17 -7.71 -9.86
C LEU A 233 27.61 -6.66 -10.90
N VAL A 234 27.66 -5.39 -10.50
CA VAL A 234 28.15 -4.29 -11.36
C VAL A 234 29.63 -4.46 -11.68
N GLU A 235 30.44 -4.92 -10.74
CA GLU A 235 31.88 -5.16 -10.93
C GLU A 235 32.16 -6.41 -11.78
N SER A 236 31.27 -7.42 -11.72
CA SER A 236 31.45 -8.69 -12.43
C SER A 236 30.82 -8.74 -13.82
N THR A 237 30.11 -7.68 -14.24
CA THR A 237 29.27 -7.69 -15.44
C THR A 237 29.42 -6.39 -16.23
N ASP A 238 29.29 -6.47 -17.55
CA ASP A 238 29.23 -5.27 -18.40
C ASP A 238 27.90 -4.53 -18.15
N VAL A 239 27.93 -3.49 -17.31
CA VAL A 239 26.77 -2.67 -16.98
C VAL A 239 26.77 -1.42 -17.85
N LYS A 240 25.74 -1.31 -18.69
CA LYS A 240 25.48 -0.12 -19.50
C LYS A 240 24.49 0.78 -18.77
N GLU A 241 24.75 2.08 -18.81
CA GLU A 241 23.81 3.08 -18.34
C GLU A 241 23.04 3.63 -19.54
N ILE A 242 21.75 3.28 -19.65
CA ILE A 242 20.85 3.86 -20.65
C ILE A 242 20.27 5.13 -20.05
N ARG A 243 20.65 6.27 -20.64
CA ARG A 243 20.13 7.58 -20.27
C ARG A 243 19.06 7.99 -21.24
N GLU A 244 17.85 8.20 -20.73
CA GLU A 244 16.74 8.72 -21.53
C GLU A 244 16.39 10.12 -21.04
N VAL A 245 16.42 11.11 -21.93
CA VAL A 245 15.96 12.46 -21.62
C VAL A 245 14.50 12.59 -22.01
N VAL A 246 13.63 12.63 -21.02
CA VAL A 246 12.21 12.90 -21.25
C VAL A 246 11.99 14.40 -21.35
N ILE A 247 11.42 14.82 -22.47
CA ILE A 247 11.05 16.22 -22.73
C ILE A 247 9.74 16.51 -21.96
N ALA A 248 9.88 17.02 -20.74
CA ALA A 248 8.80 17.62 -19.96
C ALA A 248 8.99 19.14 -19.87
N ALA A 249 8.17 19.83 -19.06
CA ALA A 249 8.32 21.28 -18.80
C ALA A 249 9.74 21.65 -18.27
N LYS A 250 10.44 20.67 -17.68
CA LYS A 250 11.91 20.65 -17.50
C LYS A 250 12.43 19.32 -18.09
N PRO A 251 13.49 19.29 -18.93
CA PRO A 251 14.05 18.06 -19.47
C PRO A 251 14.70 17.22 -18.39
N VAL A 252 14.43 15.91 -18.38
CA VAL A 252 14.81 15.03 -17.28
C VAL A 252 15.47 13.78 -17.78
N GLU A 253 16.59 13.46 -17.14
CA GLU A 253 17.40 12.29 -17.42
C GLU A 253 16.97 11.13 -16.50
N ILE A 254 16.38 10.09 -17.10
CA ILE A 254 16.20 8.78 -16.48
C ILE A 254 17.46 7.98 -16.75
N SER A 255 18.08 7.43 -15.71
CA SER A 255 19.20 6.49 -15.84
C SER A 255 18.73 5.08 -15.49
N LEU A 256 18.81 4.18 -16.47
CA LEU A 256 18.56 2.76 -16.30
C LEU A 256 19.88 1.99 -16.38
N LYS A 257 20.19 1.23 -15.33
CA LYS A 257 21.35 0.35 -15.31
C LYS A 257 20.97 -1.01 -15.89
N VAL A 258 21.58 -1.38 -17.00
CA VAL A 258 21.36 -2.65 -17.70
C VAL A 258 22.61 -3.52 -17.57
N ALA A 259 22.46 -4.67 -16.93
CA ALA A 259 23.47 -5.71 -16.88
C ALA A 259 23.37 -6.57 -18.15
N GLU A 260 24.31 -6.38 -19.08
CA GLU A 260 24.34 -7.12 -20.34
C GLU A 260 25.13 -8.42 -20.18
N LEU A 261 24.41 -9.52 -19.99
CA LEU A 261 25.00 -10.84 -19.81
C LEU A 261 25.40 -11.47 -21.16
N PRO A 262 26.44 -12.33 -21.18
CA PRO A 262 26.72 -13.15 -22.37
C PRO A 262 25.52 -14.02 -22.79
N THR A 263 24.77 -14.52 -21.80
CA THR A 263 23.55 -15.33 -21.97
C THR A 263 22.72 -15.33 -20.68
N THR A 264 21.39 -15.46 -20.79
CA THR A 264 20.46 -15.65 -19.67
C THR A 264 20.13 -17.12 -19.39
N THR A 265 20.71 -18.09 -20.11
CA THR A 265 20.33 -19.51 -20.02
C THR A 265 20.41 -20.10 -18.60
N GLN A 266 21.38 -19.67 -17.78
CA GLN A 266 21.49 -20.15 -16.39
C GLN A 266 20.32 -19.67 -15.51
N ILE A 267 19.87 -18.44 -15.73
CA ILE A 267 18.70 -17.86 -15.05
C ILE A 267 17.44 -18.58 -15.51
N GLU A 268 17.26 -18.76 -16.82
CA GLU A 268 16.11 -19.48 -17.40
C GLU A 268 16.04 -20.93 -16.90
N THR A 269 17.18 -21.61 -16.86
CA THR A 269 17.27 -22.99 -16.34
C THR A 269 16.92 -23.04 -14.86
N MET A 270 17.42 -22.09 -14.06
CA MET A 270 17.10 -22.01 -12.63
C MET A 270 15.59 -21.82 -12.42
N ILE A 271 14.96 -20.94 -13.19
CA ILE A 271 13.51 -20.67 -13.11
C ILE A 271 12.72 -21.90 -13.55
N ALA A 272 13.05 -22.50 -14.70
CA ALA A 272 12.34 -23.64 -15.25
C ALA A 272 12.44 -24.89 -14.36
N SER A 273 13.59 -25.09 -13.70
CA SER A 273 13.81 -26.22 -12.78
C SER A 273 13.37 -25.94 -11.34
N GLY A 274 12.98 -24.70 -11.02
CA GLY A 274 12.62 -24.31 -9.65
C GLY A 274 13.81 -24.30 -8.68
N GLN A 275 15.04 -24.19 -9.19
CA GLN A 275 16.23 -24.06 -8.34
C GLN A 275 16.16 -22.78 -7.49
N VAL A 276 16.68 -22.87 -6.27
CA VAL A 276 16.63 -21.79 -5.28
C VAL A 276 17.56 -20.63 -5.66
N GLN A 277 18.69 -20.92 -6.31
CA GLN A 277 19.70 -19.95 -6.69
C GLN A 277 20.58 -20.49 -7.83
N THR A 278 21.28 -19.60 -8.50
CA THR A 278 22.29 -19.90 -9.54
C THR A 278 23.48 -18.95 -9.40
N SER A 279 24.50 -19.11 -10.25
CA SER A 279 25.64 -18.19 -10.34
C SER A 279 25.62 -17.48 -11.68
N VAL A 280 25.74 -16.15 -11.68
CA VAL A 280 25.83 -15.31 -12.87
C VAL A 280 27.17 -14.56 -12.78
N ASN A 281 28.09 -14.82 -13.71
CA ASN A 281 29.45 -14.27 -13.69
C ASN A 281 30.19 -14.44 -12.35
N GLY A 282 29.95 -15.56 -11.65
CA GLY A 282 30.55 -15.85 -10.33
C GLY A 282 29.80 -15.25 -9.14
N VAL A 283 28.76 -14.45 -9.37
CA VAL A 283 27.91 -13.86 -8.33
C VAL A 283 26.68 -14.74 -8.11
N VAL A 284 26.40 -15.09 -6.86
CA VAL A 284 25.22 -15.89 -6.51
C VAL A 284 23.97 -15.01 -6.64
N VAL A 285 23.01 -15.47 -7.44
CA VAL A 285 21.72 -14.82 -7.66
C VAL A 285 20.61 -15.77 -7.23
N GLN A 286 19.74 -15.29 -6.35
CA GLN A 286 18.65 -16.07 -5.79
C GLN A 286 17.38 -15.96 -6.63
N ASN A 287 16.70 -17.09 -6.84
CA ASN A 287 15.38 -17.14 -7.42
C ASN A 287 14.37 -16.44 -6.50
N GLY A 288 13.72 -15.38 -7.01
CA GLY A 288 12.73 -14.59 -6.28
C GLY A 288 11.47 -15.34 -5.83
N LEU A 289 11.22 -16.55 -6.33
CA LEU A 289 10.15 -17.44 -5.83
C LEU A 289 10.58 -18.29 -4.63
N ALA A 290 11.87 -18.34 -4.31
CA ALA A 290 12.44 -19.18 -3.25
C ALA A 290 12.78 -18.40 -1.96
N THR A 291 12.33 -17.15 -1.84
CA THR A 291 12.65 -16.27 -0.68
C THR A 291 12.19 -16.85 0.65
N THR A 292 11.03 -17.50 0.68
CA THR A 292 10.50 -18.17 1.88
C THR A 292 11.34 -19.38 2.31
N GLN A 293 12.03 -20.03 1.36
CA GLN A 293 12.89 -21.20 1.63
C GLN A 293 14.26 -20.81 2.17
N THR A 294 14.73 -19.61 1.83
CA THR A 294 16.08 -19.10 2.18
C THR A 294 16.07 -18.23 3.42
N ASN A 295 15.13 -17.28 3.51
CA ASN A 295 14.93 -16.44 4.69
C ASN A 295 13.46 -16.04 4.80
N ASN A 296 12.72 -16.75 5.66
CA ASN A 296 11.30 -16.48 5.88
C ASN A 296 11.02 -15.07 6.44
N LYS A 297 11.90 -14.53 7.29
CA LYS A 297 11.73 -13.16 7.83
C LYS A 297 11.93 -12.11 6.74
N ALA A 298 12.87 -12.33 5.83
CA ALA A 298 13.02 -11.47 4.66
C ALA A 298 11.77 -11.53 3.77
N ALA A 299 11.23 -12.74 3.54
CA ALA A 299 10.02 -12.92 2.74
C ALA A 299 8.78 -12.22 3.36
N THR A 300 8.63 -12.22 4.69
CA THR A 300 7.53 -11.54 5.39
C THR A 300 7.73 -10.02 5.50
N GLY A 301 8.90 -9.49 5.13
CA GLY A 301 9.25 -8.07 5.26
C GLY A 301 9.68 -7.67 6.69
N GLU A 302 9.96 -8.66 7.53
CA GLU A 302 10.49 -8.48 8.89
C GLU A 302 11.98 -8.13 8.90
N GLU A 303 12.71 -8.60 7.89
CA GLU A 303 14.12 -8.31 7.66
C GLU A 303 14.33 -7.88 6.21
N VAL A 304 15.41 -7.15 5.96
CA VAL A 304 15.80 -6.78 4.59
C VAL A 304 16.53 -7.97 3.96
N PRO A 305 16.18 -8.40 2.72
CA PRO A 305 16.93 -9.42 2.00
C PRO A 305 18.41 -9.05 1.89
N GLN A 306 19.30 -9.98 2.25
CA GLN A 306 20.76 -9.80 2.12
C GLN A 306 21.31 -10.34 0.80
N ASN A 307 20.54 -11.20 0.13
CA ASN A 307 20.92 -11.83 -1.13
C ASN A 307 20.53 -10.95 -2.31
N ILE A 308 21.24 -11.12 -3.43
CA ILE A 308 20.85 -10.57 -4.74
C ILE A 308 19.69 -11.42 -5.25
N VAL A 309 18.54 -10.80 -5.51
CA VAL A 309 17.32 -11.51 -5.91
C VAL A 309 16.95 -11.15 -7.34
N ILE A 310 16.69 -12.17 -8.17
CA ILE A 310 16.16 -11.98 -9.52
C ILE A 310 14.66 -12.27 -9.59
N THR A 311 13.96 -11.39 -10.29
CA THR A 311 12.50 -11.44 -10.52
C THR A 311 12.24 -11.34 -12.01
N THR A 312 11.48 -12.27 -12.59
CA THR A 312 11.21 -12.29 -14.05
C THR A 312 9.75 -12.53 -14.36
N ARG A 313 9.30 -12.07 -15.52
CA ARG A 313 7.96 -12.35 -16.06
C ARG A 313 7.69 -13.86 -16.20
N GLN A 314 8.68 -14.62 -16.63
CA GLN A 314 8.61 -16.08 -16.75
C GLN A 314 8.19 -16.78 -15.44
N GLN A 315 8.68 -16.32 -14.28
CA GLN A 315 8.31 -16.88 -12.95
C GLN A 315 6.80 -16.83 -12.68
N TYR A 316 6.09 -15.89 -13.32
CA TYR A 316 4.67 -15.65 -13.13
C TYR A 316 3.84 -15.96 -14.39
N PHE A 317 4.43 -16.65 -15.37
CA PHE A 317 3.81 -17.00 -16.64
C PHE A 317 3.34 -15.78 -17.44
N LEU A 318 4.03 -14.65 -17.29
CA LEU A 318 3.75 -13.42 -18.01
C LEU A 318 4.52 -13.41 -19.34
N PRO A 319 3.93 -12.84 -20.41
CA PRO A 319 4.62 -12.66 -21.69
C PRO A 319 5.68 -11.55 -21.61
N ASP A 320 6.85 -11.78 -22.21
CA ASP A 320 7.94 -10.79 -22.24
C ASP A 320 7.67 -9.66 -23.24
N ASP A 321 6.86 -9.90 -24.27
CA ASP A 321 6.62 -9.02 -25.40
C ASP A 321 5.25 -8.33 -25.39
N ALA A 322 4.53 -8.31 -24.26
CA ALA A 322 3.21 -7.69 -24.14
C ALA A 322 3.10 -6.72 -22.96
N ILE A 323 2.13 -5.82 -23.00
CA ILE A 323 1.82 -4.94 -21.87
C ILE A 323 1.16 -5.74 -20.74
N VAL A 324 1.69 -5.65 -19.53
CA VAL A 324 1.14 -6.29 -18.33
C VAL A 324 0.42 -5.24 -17.50
N TYR A 325 -0.91 -5.20 -17.63
CA TYR A 325 -1.75 -4.53 -16.64
C TYR A 325 -1.84 -5.39 -15.38
N CYS A 326 -1.81 -4.81 -14.19
CA CYS A 326 -1.96 -5.57 -12.94
C CYS A 326 -3.02 -4.98 -12.01
N ASN A 327 -3.59 -5.85 -11.16
CA ASN A 327 -4.27 -5.44 -9.93
C ASN A 327 -4.09 -6.54 -8.88
N PHE A 328 -3.42 -6.22 -7.77
CA PHE A 328 -3.14 -7.18 -6.69
C PHE A 328 -4.05 -7.04 -5.47
N ASN A 329 -5.22 -6.42 -5.62
CA ASN A 329 -6.22 -6.41 -4.58
C ASN A 329 -6.90 -7.79 -4.47
N GLN A 330 -7.60 -8.00 -3.35
CA GLN A 330 -8.56 -9.09 -3.27
C GLN A 330 -9.71 -8.86 -4.26
N LEU A 331 -10.20 -9.94 -4.87
CA LEU A 331 -11.16 -9.89 -5.96
C LEU A 331 -12.52 -9.30 -5.58
N TYR A 332 -12.86 -9.22 -4.28
CA TYR A 332 -14.11 -8.60 -3.83
C TYR A 332 -14.21 -7.10 -4.18
N LYS A 333 -13.08 -6.44 -4.50
CA LYS A 333 -13.06 -5.03 -4.91
C LYS A 333 -13.39 -4.83 -6.40
N ILE A 334 -13.48 -5.92 -7.17
CA ILE A 334 -13.82 -5.89 -8.59
C ILE A 334 -15.32 -6.06 -8.73
N ASP A 335 -15.98 -5.06 -9.32
CA ASP A 335 -17.38 -5.12 -9.72
C ASP A 335 -17.54 -5.29 -11.24
N PRO A 336 -18.75 -5.54 -11.75
CA PRO A 336 -18.97 -5.71 -13.19
C PRO A 336 -18.50 -4.51 -14.03
N LEU A 337 -18.67 -3.28 -13.55
CA LEU A 337 -18.26 -2.08 -14.28
C LEU A 337 -16.73 -1.95 -14.37
N THR A 338 -16.02 -2.36 -13.32
CA THR A 338 -14.56 -2.41 -13.30
C THR A 338 -14.06 -3.45 -14.31
N LEU A 339 -14.59 -4.67 -14.28
CA LEU A 339 -14.17 -5.72 -15.21
C LEU A 339 -14.50 -5.36 -16.67
N GLN A 340 -15.67 -4.77 -16.93
CA GLN A 340 -16.04 -4.25 -18.26
C GLN A 340 -15.02 -3.21 -18.77
N SER A 341 -14.56 -2.32 -17.89
CA SER A 341 -13.55 -1.33 -18.26
C SER A 341 -12.20 -1.95 -18.59
N TRP A 342 -11.77 -2.95 -17.80
CA TRP A 342 -10.52 -3.65 -18.05
C TRP A 342 -10.59 -4.47 -19.34
N VAL A 343 -11.71 -5.16 -19.61
CA VAL A 343 -11.91 -5.84 -20.89
C VAL A 343 -11.91 -4.86 -22.06
N TYR A 344 -12.54 -3.68 -21.91
CA TYR A 344 -12.48 -2.63 -22.91
C TYR A 344 -11.04 -2.20 -23.20
N ILE A 345 -10.23 -1.94 -22.16
CA ILE A 345 -8.81 -1.58 -22.29
C ILE A 345 -8.03 -2.70 -23.03
N LEU A 346 -8.20 -3.95 -22.63
CA LEU A 346 -7.51 -5.11 -23.26
C LEU A 346 -7.87 -5.30 -24.74
N LYS A 347 -9.09 -4.93 -25.16
CA LYS A 347 -9.50 -4.94 -26.58
C LYS A 347 -8.80 -3.85 -27.39
N HIS A 348 -8.55 -2.69 -26.78
CA HIS A 348 -7.89 -1.55 -27.42
C HIS A 348 -6.38 -1.61 -27.34
N VAL A 349 -5.82 -2.50 -26.50
CA VAL A 349 -4.39 -2.84 -26.47
C VAL A 349 -4.24 -4.34 -26.76
N PRO A 350 -4.29 -4.77 -28.03
CA PRO A 350 -4.40 -6.19 -28.39
C PRO A 350 -3.25 -7.05 -27.87
N ASN A 351 -2.05 -6.50 -27.74
CA ASN A 351 -0.88 -7.18 -27.19
C ASN A 351 -0.66 -6.82 -25.71
N SER A 352 -1.61 -7.23 -24.86
CA SER A 352 -1.54 -6.98 -23.42
C SER A 352 -2.16 -8.10 -22.60
N VAL A 353 -1.88 -8.21 -21.31
CA VAL A 353 -2.53 -9.15 -20.39
C VAL A 353 -2.95 -8.41 -19.13
N LEU A 354 -3.92 -8.96 -18.41
CA LEU A 354 -4.31 -8.51 -17.08
C LEU A 354 -3.86 -9.54 -16.03
N TRP A 355 -3.02 -9.11 -15.11
CA TRP A 355 -2.45 -9.92 -14.06
C TRP A 355 -3.12 -9.65 -12.71
N LEU A 356 -3.82 -10.67 -12.20
CA LEU A 356 -4.64 -10.57 -10.99
C LEU A 356 -4.13 -11.46 -9.85
N LEU A 357 -4.43 -11.05 -8.62
CA LEU A 357 -4.25 -11.88 -7.45
C LEU A 357 -5.36 -12.93 -7.34
N ARG A 358 -4.98 -14.21 -7.18
CA ARG A 358 -5.91 -15.31 -6.93
C ARG A 358 -6.41 -15.31 -5.48
N PHE A 359 -7.28 -14.36 -5.12
CA PHE A 359 -7.84 -14.32 -3.77
C PHE A 359 -9.23 -13.66 -3.68
N PRO A 360 -10.29 -14.40 -3.28
CA PRO A 360 -10.30 -15.85 -3.01
C PRO A 360 -10.16 -16.67 -4.29
N ALA A 361 -9.66 -17.91 -4.19
CA ALA A 361 -9.35 -18.75 -5.35
C ALA A 361 -10.55 -19.01 -6.28
N VAL A 362 -11.75 -19.13 -5.70
CA VAL A 362 -12.99 -19.35 -6.46
C VAL A 362 -13.34 -18.19 -7.42
N GLY A 363 -12.77 -17.01 -7.22
CA GLY A 363 -13.03 -15.85 -8.08
C GLY A 363 -12.40 -15.96 -9.47
N GLU A 364 -11.34 -16.75 -9.64
CA GLU A 364 -10.63 -16.86 -10.94
C GLU A 364 -11.55 -17.34 -12.07
N GLN A 365 -12.28 -18.43 -11.84
CA GLN A 365 -13.17 -18.99 -12.87
C GLN A 365 -14.27 -18.03 -13.27
N ASN A 366 -14.83 -17.30 -12.30
CA ASN A 366 -15.89 -16.32 -12.55
C ASN A 366 -15.36 -15.14 -13.40
N ILE A 367 -14.20 -14.59 -13.05
CA ILE A 367 -13.59 -13.49 -13.80
C ILE A 367 -13.25 -13.93 -15.24
N LYS A 368 -12.63 -15.10 -15.41
CA LYS A 368 -12.28 -15.63 -16.75
C LYS A 368 -13.53 -15.83 -17.61
N LYS A 369 -14.56 -16.47 -17.06
CA LYS A 369 -15.84 -16.66 -17.76
C LYS A 369 -16.49 -15.34 -18.15
N THR A 370 -16.57 -14.37 -17.23
CA THR A 370 -17.16 -13.07 -17.55
C THR A 370 -16.34 -12.31 -18.59
N ALA A 371 -15.01 -12.44 -18.61
CA ALA A 371 -14.18 -11.86 -19.65
C ALA A 371 -14.43 -12.49 -21.04
N GLU A 372 -14.64 -13.81 -21.09
CA GLU A 372 -15.05 -14.54 -22.30
C GLU A 372 -16.42 -14.09 -22.79
N ASP A 373 -17.40 -13.97 -21.88
CA ASP A 373 -18.74 -13.44 -22.20
C ASP A 373 -18.67 -12.00 -22.72
N LEU A 374 -17.71 -11.21 -22.25
CA LEU A 374 -17.43 -9.84 -22.73
C LEU A 374 -16.56 -9.81 -24.00
N GLY A 375 -16.12 -10.95 -24.52
CA GLY A 375 -15.48 -11.09 -25.82
C GLY A 375 -13.95 -10.95 -25.84
N ILE A 376 -13.26 -11.36 -24.76
CA ILE A 376 -11.80 -11.61 -24.78
C ILE A 376 -11.48 -13.02 -24.27
N SER A 377 -10.39 -13.63 -24.73
CA SER A 377 -9.98 -14.95 -24.22
C SER A 377 -9.63 -14.89 -22.74
N GLY A 378 -10.08 -15.88 -21.94
CA GLY A 378 -9.69 -16.01 -20.53
C GLY A 378 -8.18 -16.14 -20.32
N ASN A 379 -7.40 -16.54 -21.35
CA ASN A 379 -5.94 -16.59 -21.31
C ASN A 379 -5.28 -15.20 -21.26
N ARG A 380 -6.02 -14.14 -21.60
CA ARG A 380 -5.58 -12.74 -21.44
C ARG A 380 -5.63 -12.29 -19.97
N ILE A 381 -6.18 -13.11 -19.08
CA ILE A 381 -6.24 -12.87 -17.63
C ILE A 381 -5.40 -13.93 -16.91
N ILE A 382 -4.27 -13.50 -16.38
CA ILE A 382 -3.29 -14.34 -15.70
C ILE A 382 -3.47 -14.17 -14.19
N PHE A 383 -3.41 -15.28 -13.45
CA PHE A 383 -3.58 -15.29 -12.01
C PHE A 383 -2.34 -15.85 -11.31
N SER A 384 -1.82 -15.12 -10.33
CA SER A 384 -0.81 -15.62 -9.40
C SER A 384 -1.37 -15.78 -8.00
N ASN A 385 -0.78 -16.72 -7.25
CA ASN A 385 -1.14 -16.95 -5.85
C ASN A 385 -0.78 -15.73 -4.99
N VAL A 386 -1.36 -15.71 -3.79
CA VAL A 386 -0.89 -14.85 -2.70
C VAL A 386 0.57 -15.20 -2.42
N ALA A 387 1.41 -14.17 -2.42
CA ALA A 387 2.84 -14.27 -2.16
C ALA A 387 3.16 -13.72 -0.77
N ALA A 388 4.35 -14.04 -0.26
CA ALA A 388 4.88 -13.38 0.92
C ALA A 388 5.03 -11.86 0.66
N LYS A 389 5.04 -11.04 1.71
CA LYS A 389 4.91 -9.58 1.58
C LYS A 389 6.01 -8.97 0.71
N GLU A 390 7.26 -9.39 0.87
CA GLU A 390 8.39 -8.89 0.07
C GLU A 390 8.22 -9.25 -1.42
N GLU A 391 7.88 -10.51 -1.72
CA GLU A 391 7.68 -10.97 -3.09
C GLU A 391 6.47 -10.26 -3.73
N HIS A 392 5.39 -10.06 -2.98
CA HIS A 392 4.20 -9.33 -3.43
C HIS A 392 4.53 -7.91 -3.88
N VAL A 393 5.36 -7.19 -3.11
CA VAL A 393 5.83 -5.85 -3.49
C VAL A 393 6.78 -5.98 -4.67
N ARG A 394 7.88 -6.75 -4.54
CA ARG A 394 8.94 -6.85 -5.55
C ARG A 394 8.44 -7.23 -6.94
N ARG A 395 7.48 -8.16 -7.04
CA ARG A 395 6.94 -8.59 -8.34
C ARG A 395 6.11 -7.52 -9.05
N GLY A 396 5.69 -6.46 -8.35
CA GLY A 396 5.06 -5.29 -8.97
C GLY A 396 5.92 -4.63 -10.04
N GLN A 397 7.26 -4.73 -9.92
CA GLN A 397 8.21 -4.25 -10.92
C GLN A 397 8.03 -4.88 -12.30
N LEU A 398 7.36 -6.04 -12.40
CA LEU A 398 7.14 -6.74 -13.68
C LEU A 398 5.92 -6.22 -14.45
N ALA A 399 5.09 -5.39 -13.83
CA ALA A 399 3.91 -4.82 -14.44
C ALA A 399 4.21 -3.46 -15.09
N ASP A 400 3.53 -3.20 -16.19
CA ASP A 400 3.60 -1.93 -16.92
C ASP A 400 2.68 -0.88 -16.28
N VAL A 401 1.45 -1.28 -15.95
CA VAL A 401 0.43 -0.38 -15.39
C VAL A 401 -0.42 -1.11 -14.37
N CYS A 402 -0.68 -0.48 -13.22
CA CYS A 402 -1.69 -0.95 -12.29
C CYS A 402 -3.04 -0.27 -12.55
N LEU A 403 -4.06 -1.09 -12.75
CA LEU A 403 -5.44 -0.66 -12.94
C LEU A 403 -6.15 -0.75 -11.59
N ASP A 404 -6.33 0.38 -10.89
CA ASP A 404 -6.98 0.39 -9.59
C ASP A 404 -8.49 0.05 -9.66
N THR A 405 -9.08 -0.34 -8.54
CA THR A 405 -10.52 -0.68 -8.42
C THR A 405 -11.33 0.52 -7.94
N PRO A 406 -12.17 1.16 -8.79
CA PRO A 406 -12.91 2.37 -8.40
C PRO A 406 -13.94 2.16 -7.29
N LEU A 407 -14.46 0.93 -7.13
CA LEU A 407 -15.42 0.60 -6.06
C LEU A 407 -14.81 0.76 -4.66
N CYS A 408 -13.55 0.37 -4.52
CA CYS A 408 -12.75 0.43 -3.30
C CYS A 408 -11.30 0.30 -3.77
N ASN A 409 -10.48 1.32 -3.55
CA ASN A 409 -9.14 1.35 -4.13
C ASN A 409 -8.22 0.29 -3.47
N GLY A 410 -7.08 0.04 -4.11
CA GLY A 410 -5.86 -0.31 -3.40
C GLY A 410 -5.58 0.76 -2.34
N HIS A 411 -5.34 0.31 -1.10
CA HIS A 411 -4.89 1.18 -0.01
C HIS A 411 -3.43 0.86 0.27
N THR A 412 -3.15 -0.20 1.02
CA THR A 412 -1.79 -0.77 1.12
C THR A 412 -1.29 -1.24 -0.24
N THR A 413 -2.14 -1.91 -1.04
CA THR A 413 -1.76 -2.47 -2.34
C THR A 413 -1.28 -1.41 -3.33
N SER A 414 -1.90 -0.23 -3.35
CA SER A 414 -1.43 0.84 -4.25
C SER A 414 -0.10 1.43 -3.77
N MET A 415 0.14 1.54 -2.45
CA MET A 415 1.48 1.88 -1.94
C MET A 415 2.53 0.82 -2.31
N ASP A 416 2.17 -0.46 -2.25
CA ASP A 416 3.04 -1.57 -2.65
C ASP A 416 3.48 -1.44 -4.11
N VAL A 417 2.54 -1.14 -5.00
CA VAL A 417 2.79 -0.96 -6.44
C VAL A 417 3.52 0.34 -6.75
N LEU A 418 3.16 1.45 -6.10
CA LEU A 418 3.85 2.72 -6.29
C LEU A 418 5.31 2.65 -5.83
N TRP A 419 5.61 1.85 -4.79
CA TRP A 419 6.99 1.63 -4.32
C TRP A 419 7.88 0.96 -5.37
N THR A 420 7.32 0.16 -6.29
CA THR A 420 8.08 -0.44 -7.40
C THR A 420 8.25 0.47 -8.61
N GLY A 421 7.74 1.70 -8.53
CA GLY A 421 7.70 2.64 -9.64
C GLY A 421 6.66 2.31 -10.70
N THR A 422 5.70 1.43 -10.42
CA THR A 422 4.62 1.05 -11.34
C THR A 422 3.47 2.05 -11.21
N PRO A 423 2.90 2.58 -12.32
CA PRO A 423 1.92 3.64 -12.27
C PRO A 423 0.59 3.04 -11.84
N VAL A 424 -0.22 3.81 -11.14
CA VAL A 424 -1.57 3.40 -10.74
C VAL A 424 -2.56 4.33 -11.44
N VAL A 425 -3.41 3.80 -12.31
CA VAL A 425 -4.56 4.54 -12.87
C VAL A 425 -5.73 4.35 -11.94
N THR A 426 -6.36 5.44 -11.48
CA THR A 426 -7.50 5.39 -10.56
C THR A 426 -8.64 6.29 -11.01
N LEU A 427 -9.86 5.96 -10.57
CA LEU A 427 -11.04 6.81 -10.69
C LEU A 427 -11.61 7.03 -9.29
N PRO A 428 -11.43 8.21 -8.67
CA PRO A 428 -11.98 8.49 -7.36
C PRO A 428 -13.52 8.48 -7.38
N GLY A 429 -14.11 7.68 -6.50
CA GLY A 429 -15.54 7.71 -6.20
C GLY A 429 -15.89 8.74 -5.12
N GLU A 430 -16.99 8.53 -4.41
CA GLU A 430 -17.44 9.42 -3.33
C GLU A 430 -17.02 8.96 -1.93
N THR A 431 -16.87 7.64 -1.72
CA THR A 431 -16.51 7.11 -0.40
C THR A 431 -15.03 7.31 -0.12
N LEU A 432 -14.65 7.44 1.17
CA LEU A 432 -13.24 7.46 1.59
C LEU A 432 -12.44 6.33 0.91
N ALA A 433 -12.94 5.10 0.99
CA ALA A 433 -12.29 3.92 0.46
C ALA A 433 -12.09 3.92 -1.07
N SER A 434 -12.88 4.70 -1.82
CA SER A 434 -12.76 4.87 -3.27
C SER A 434 -11.93 6.09 -3.68
N ARG A 435 -11.28 6.79 -2.74
CA ARG A 435 -10.51 8.02 -3.02
C ARG A 435 -9.05 7.97 -2.55
N VAL A 436 -8.63 6.92 -1.85
CA VAL A 436 -7.29 6.78 -1.27
C VAL A 436 -6.20 6.79 -2.34
N ALA A 437 -6.37 6.03 -3.44
CA ALA A 437 -5.37 5.99 -4.50
C ALA A 437 -5.19 7.35 -5.19
N ALA A 438 -6.27 8.12 -5.36
CA ALA A 438 -6.19 9.48 -5.89
C ALA A 438 -5.40 10.42 -4.95
N SER A 439 -5.59 10.29 -3.63
CA SER A 439 -4.82 11.06 -2.63
C SER A 439 -3.33 10.71 -2.63
N GLN A 440 -3.01 9.41 -2.75
CA GLN A 440 -1.62 8.95 -2.89
C GLN A 440 -0.97 9.52 -4.16
N LEU A 441 -1.65 9.45 -5.31
CA LEU A 441 -1.15 9.99 -6.58
C LEU A 441 -1.02 11.52 -6.58
N ALA A 442 -1.97 12.23 -5.95
CA ALA A 442 -1.89 13.68 -5.80
C ALA A 442 -0.66 14.09 -4.96
N THR A 443 -0.39 13.35 -3.88
CA THR A 443 0.80 13.54 -3.04
C THR A 443 2.08 13.21 -3.80
N LEU A 444 2.09 12.11 -4.56
CA LEU A 444 3.21 11.74 -5.42
C LEU A 444 3.43 12.75 -6.56
N GLY A 445 2.41 13.55 -6.88
CA GLY A 445 2.45 14.57 -7.90
C GLY A 445 2.17 14.06 -9.31
N CYS A 446 1.33 13.03 -9.43
CA CYS A 446 0.92 12.41 -10.69
C CYS A 446 -0.60 12.57 -10.96
N PRO A 447 -1.14 13.79 -11.02
CA PRO A 447 -2.57 14.02 -11.25
C PRO A 447 -3.07 13.50 -12.60
N GLU A 448 -2.20 13.31 -13.59
CA GLU A 448 -2.52 12.75 -14.90
C GLU A 448 -2.95 11.28 -14.87
N LEU A 449 -2.72 10.58 -13.75
CA LEU A 449 -3.17 9.20 -13.53
C LEU A 449 -4.52 9.13 -12.79
N ILE A 450 -5.12 10.27 -12.46
CA ILE A 450 -6.39 10.39 -11.75
C ILE A 450 -7.48 10.75 -12.76
N ALA A 451 -8.26 9.76 -13.18
CA ALA A 451 -9.38 9.96 -14.07
C ALA A 451 -10.53 10.71 -13.38
N ARG A 452 -11.36 11.42 -14.14
CA ARG A 452 -12.61 12.05 -13.67
C ARG A 452 -13.84 11.29 -14.12
N THR A 453 -13.71 10.50 -15.18
CA THR A 453 -14.78 9.66 -15.71
C THR A 453 -14.29 8.25 -16.02
N ARG A 454 -15.24 7.33 -16.20
CA ARG A 454 -14.98 5.95 -16.66
C ARG A 454 -14.24 5.93 -18.00
N GLN A 455 -14.63 6.81 -18.91
CA GLN A 455 -14.02 6.94 -20.23
C GLN A 455 -12.58 7.41 -20.11
N GLU A 456 -12.33 8.47 -19.33
CA GLU A 456 -10.96 8.98 -19.10
C GLU A 456 -10.07 7.92 -18.42
N TYR A 457 -10.60 7.12 -17.50
CA TYR A 457 -9.89 5.99 -16.90
C TYR A 457 -9.42 4.99 -17.96
N GLN A 458 -10.29 4.67 -18.92
CA GLN A 458 -9.97 3.77 -20.03
C GLN A 458 -8.96 4.41 -20.98
N GLU A 459 -9.13 5.69 -21.32
CA GLU A 459 -8.24 6.44 -22.22
C GLU A 459 -6.83 6.58 -21.65
N ILE A 460 -6.68 6.90 -20.35
CA ILE A 460 -5.38 6.96 -19.67
C ILE A 460 -4.71 5.59 -19.74
N ALA A 461 -5.43 4.52 -19.37
CA ALA A 461 -4.88 3.17 -19.41
C ALA A 461 -4.46 2.74 -20.82
N ILE A 462 -5.33 2.94 -21.83
CA ILE A 462 -5.04 2.61 -23.22
C ILE A 462 -3.82 3.39 -23.70
N LYS A 463 -3.76 4.70 -23.44
CA LYS A 463 -2.62 5.54 -23.81
C LYS A 463 -1.32 5.00 -23.23
N LEU A 464 -1.33 4.61 -21.96
CA LEU A 464 -0.17 4.00 -21.30
C LEU A 464 0.22 2.64 -21.91
N GLY A 465 -0.74 1.87 -22.44
CA GLY A 465 -0.45 0.61 -23.12
C GLY A 465 -0.09 0.74 -24.60
N THR A 466 -0.26 1.90 -25.23
CA THR A 466 0.01 2.09 -26.68
C THR A 466 1.12 3.08 -26.97
N ASP A 467 1.21 4.17 -26.19
CA ASP A 467 2.33 5.11 -26.22
C ASP A 467 3.33 4.69 -25.15
N ARG A 468 4.60 4.48 -25.52
CA ARG A 468 5.64 4.03 -24.57
C ARG A 468 5.61 4.85 -23.28
N LEU A 469 5.37 4.12 -22.20
CA LEU A 469 5.33 4.48 -20.78
C LEU A 469 6.47 5.42 -20.32
N GLU A 470 7.63 5.32 -20.97
CA GLU A 470 8.87 6.08 -20.73
C GLU A 470 8.64 7.60 -20.52
N LYS A 471 7.66 8.20 -21.21
CA LYS A 471 7.39 9.66 -21.12
C LYS A 471 6.65 10.15 -19.87
N LEU A 472 5.98 9.26 -19.12
CA LEU A 472 5.17 9.67 -17.96
C LEU A 472 5.90 9.54 -16.61
N PHE A 473 6.90 8.65 -16.50
CA PHE A 473 7.56 8.30 -15.23
C PHE A 473 8.79 9.11 -14.86
N SER A 474 9.44 9.77 -15.80
CA SER A 474 10.49 10.75 -15.55
C SER A 474 10.06 11.73 -14.45
N LYS A 475 8.84 12.25 -14.53
CA LYS A 475 8.27 13.19 -13.54
C LYS A 475 8.15 12.65 -12.11
N MET A 476 8.00 11.34 -11.95
CA MET A 476 7.87 10.70 -10.64
C MET A 476 9.26 10.58 -9.97
N TRP A 477 10.26 10.11 -10.70
CA TRP A 477 11.64 9.98 -10.21
C TRP A 477 12.35 11.33 -10.03
N GLU A 478 11.95 12.32 -10.80
CA GLU A 478 12.35 13.72 -10.70
C GLU A 478 12.10 14.37 -9.35
N ARG A 479 10.87 14.25 -8.83
CA ARG A 479 10.46 14.92 -7.59
C ARG A 479 11.08 14.22 -6.38
N PHE A 480 11.17 12.89 -6.46
CA PHE A 480 11.81 12.07 -5.44
C PHE A 480 13.32 12.33 -5.33
N SER A 481 14.04 12.36 -6.47
CA SER A 481 15.49 12.58 -6.50
C SER A 481 15.90 14.01 -6.10
N ARG A 482 15.01 15.01 -6.30
CA ARG A 482 15.27 16.42 -5.97
C ARG A 482 14.89 16.84 -4.55
N GLY A 483 14.26 15.95 -3.76
CA GLY A 483 13.80 16.31 -2.41
C GLY A 483 12.77 17.45 -2.38
N GLU A 484 12.15 17.75 -3.53
CA GLU A 484 11.22 18.85 -3.71
C GLU A 484 9.86 18.48 -3.10
N GLN A 485 9.40 19.24 -2.11
CA GLN A 485 8.04 19.10 -1.57
C GLN A 485 7.01 19.48 -2.65
N PRO A 486 5.82 18.83 -2.69
CA PRO A 486 4.81 19.08 -3.73
C PRO A 486 4.40 20.55 -3.83
N ASP A 487 4.36 21.09 -5.05
CA ASP A 487 4.07 22.50 -5.41
C ASP A 487 2.63 22.99 -5.12
N HIS A 488 1.88 22.37 -4.20
CA HIS A 488 0.52 22.79 -3.84
C HIS A 488 0.31 23.09 -2.35
N VAL A 489 1.38 23.28 -1.58
CA VAL A 489 1.28 24.00 -0.29
C VAL A 489 1.38 25.50 -0.57
N SER A 490 0.31 26.08 -1.09
CA SER A 490 0.00 27.48 -0.82
C SER A 490 -1.12 27.49 0.21
N ALA A 491 -0.76 27.43 1.50
CA ALA A 491 -1.60 28.07 2.50
C ALA A 491 -1.40 29.57 2.30
N ASN A 492 -2.20 30.18 1.41
CA ASN A 492 -2.32 31.63 1.44
C ASN A 492 -3.09 31.99 2.71
N ASP A 493 -2.38 32.69 3.59
CA ASP A 493 -2.83 33.46 4.74
C ASP A 493 -4.30 33.89 4.68
N LYS A 494 -5.07 33.48 5.68
CA LYS A 494 -5.63 34.38 6.71
C LYS A 494 -5.84 33.66 8.03
#